data_AF-A0A431KXF1-F1
#
_entry.id   AF-A0A431KXF1-F1
#
_cell.length_a   1.000
_cell.length_b   1.000
_cell.length_c   1.000
_cell.angle_alpha   90.00
_cell.angle_beta   90.00
_cell.angle_gamma   90.00
#
_symmetry.space_group_name_H-M   'P 1'
#
loop_
_entity.id
_entity.type
_entity.pdbx_description
1 polymer ?
#
loop_
_entity_poly.entity_id
_entity_poly.type
_entity_poly.pdbx_seq_one_letter_code
_entity_poly.pdbx_strand_id
1 'polypeptide(L)' 'LVLVNHGGATGADVIAASNAVRADVLARFGVELQPEPVFAGALP' A
#
# COMPACT_ATOMS: atom_id res chain seq x y z
N LEU A 1 -4.94 -1.54 8.03
CA LEU A 1 -4.55 -2.58 7.05
C LEU A 1 -3.18 -3.09 7.44
N VAL A 2 -2.93 -4.40 7.34
CA VAL A 2 -1.59 -4.97 7.53
C VAL A 2 -1.19 -5.65 6.23
N LEU A 3 -0.02 -5.30 5.70
CA LEU A 3 0.60 -6.00 4.58
C LEU A 3 1.67 -6.94 5.16
N VAL A 4 1.62 -8.21 4.78
CA VAL A 4 2.54 -9.24 5.29
C VAL A 4 3.45 -9.68 4.14
N ASN A 5 4.76 -9.61 4.37
CA ASN A 5 5.73 -10.25 3.48
C ASN A 5 5.84 -11.73 3.86
N HIS A 6 5.36 -12.63 2.99
CA HIS A 6 5.46 -14.08 3.18
C HIS A 6 6.84 -14.65 2.80
N GLY A 7 7.80 -13.78 2.44
CA GLY A 7 9.13 -14.12 1.95
C GLY A 7 9.35 -13.55 0.54
N GLY A 8 10.54 -13.02 0.29
CA GLY A 8 10.97 -12.57 -1.05
C GLY A 8 10.39 -11.24 -1.55
N ALA A 9 9.42 -10.63 -0.87
CA ALA A 9 8.87 -9.35 -1.31
C ALA A 9 9.86 -8.19 -1.10
N THR A 10 9.86 -7.27 -2.05
CA THR A 10 10.63 -6.04 -2.08
C THR A 10 9.78 -4.84 -1.63
N GLY A 11 10.41 -3.67 -1.46
CA GLY A 11 9.67 -2.43 -1.17
C GLY A 11 8.67 -2.05 -2.27
N ALA A 12 8.98 -2.36 -3.53
CA ALA A 12 8.08 -2.10 -4.66
C ALA A 12 6.80 -2.94 -4.57
N ASP A 13 6.91 -4.21 -4.14
CA ASP A 13 5.77 -5.10 -3.98
C ASP A 13 4.80 -4.60 -2.90
N VAL A 14 5.35 -4.10 -1.78
CA VAL A 14 4.55 -3.52 -0.69
C VAL A 14 3.83 -2.25 -1.14
N ILE A 15 4.50 -1.38 -1.89
CA ILE A 15 3.90 -0.14 -2.43
C ILE A 15 2.78 -0.49 -3.42
N ALA A 16 3.01 -1.44 -4.33
CA ALA A 16 2.02 -1.88 -5.30
C ALA A 16 0.77 -2.44 -4.62
N ALA A 17 0.95 -3.33 -3.64
CA ALA A 17 -0.17 -3.90 -2.87
C ALA A 17 -0.95 -2.82 -2.09
N SER A 18 -0.23 -1.86 -1.46
CA SER A 18 -0.86 -0.73 -0.77
C SER A 18 -1.71 0.09 -1.74
N ASN A 19 -1.17 0.46 -2.90
CA ASN A 19 -1.88 1.27 -3.90
C ASN A 19 -3.12 0.56 -4.46
N ALA A 20 -3.04 -0.74 -4.72
CA ALA A 20 -4.18 -1.53 -5.19
C ALA A 20 -5.34 -1.49 -4.17
N VAL A 21 -5.05 -1.74 -2.88
CA VAL A 21 -6.08 -1.70 -1.83
C VAL A 21 -6.69 -0.30 -1.70
N ARG A 22 -5.86 0.76 -1.77
CA ARG A 22 -6.34 2.16 -1.70
C ARG A 22 -7.27 2.49 -2.87
N ALA A 23 -6.91 2.08 -4.09
CA ALA A 23 -7.72 2.30 -5.29
C ALA A 23 -9.07 1.57 -5.21
N ASP A 24 -9.06 0.31 -4.77
CA ASP A 24 -10.29 -0.48 -4.62
C ASP A 24 -11.23 0.10 -3.56
N VAL A 25 -10.67 0.56 -2.44
CA VAL A 25 -11.47 1.18 -1.37
C VAL A 25 -12.08 2.49 -1.83
N LEU A 26 -11.32 3.31 -2.56
CA LEU A 26 -11.83 4.53 -3.15
C LEU A 26 -12.96 4.24 -4.15
N ALA A 27 -12.76 3.28 -5.06
CA ALA A 27 -13.75 2.93 -6.08
C ALA A 27 -15.05 2.36 -5.49
N ARG A 28 -14.95 1.53 -4.44
CA ARG A 28 -16.10 0.84 -3.86
C ARG A 28 -16.85 1.66 -2.82
N PHE A 29 -16.15 2.50 -2.08
CA PHE A 29 -16.70 3.18 -0.90
C PHE A 29 -16.59 4.70 -0.96
N GLY A 30 -15.86 5.27 -1.93
CA GLY A 30 -15.61 6.70 -2.00
C GLY A 30 -14.71 7.22 -0.88
N VAL A 31 -13.97 6.34 -0.20
CA VAL A 31 -13.10 6.68 0.94
C VAL A 31 -11.65 6.65 0.50
N GLU A 32 -10.92 7.75 0.74
CA GLU A 32 -9.48 7.78 0.55
C GLU A 32 -8.77 7.20 1.77
N LEU A 33 -7.90 6.21 1.54
CA LEU A 33 -7.05 5.66 2.59
C LEU A 33 -5.69 6.36 2.57
N GLN A 34 -5.29 6.89 3.73
CA GLN A 34 -3.96 7.45 3.96
C GLN A 34 -3.05 6.38 4.60
N PRO A 35 -1.83 6.15 4.06
CA PRO A 35 -0.87 5.28 4.71
C PRO A 35 -0.41 5.87 6.05
N GLU A 36 -0.56 5.11 7.12
CA GLU A 36 0.15 5.37 8.39
C GLU A 36 1.67 5.14 8.30
N PRO A 37 2.19 4.11 7.60
CA PRO A 37 3.63 3.88 7.58
C PRO A 37 4.38 4.94 6.76
N VAL A 38 5.53 5.33 7.27
CA VAL A 38 6.46 6.25 6.57
C VAL A 38 7.36 5.45 5.63
N PHE A 39 7.43 5.86 4.35
CA PHE A 39 8.36 5.31 3.38
C PHE A 39 9.72 6.00 3.52
N ALA A 40 10.74 5.27 3.98
CA ALA A 40 12.07 5.82 4.30
C ALA A 40 13.09 5.77 3.13
N GLY A 41 12.65 5.42 1.91
CA GLY A 41 13.48 5.38 0.70
C GLY A 41 13.28 6.60 -0.20
N ALA A 42 13.94 6.62 -1.38
CA ALA A 42 13.58 7.59 -2.42
C ALA A 42 12.06 7.49 -2.67
N LEU A 43 11.36 8.62 -2.59
CA LEU A 43 9.91 8.68 -2.79
C LEU A 43 9.54 7.96 -4.09
N PRO A 44 8.51 7.09 -4.08
CA PRO A 44 7.98 6.50 -5.31
C PRO A 44 7.42 7.56 -6.26
#